data_AF-A0AAP2BK03-F1
#
_entry.id   AF-A0AAP2BK03-F1
#
_cell.length_a   1.000
_cell.length_b   1.000
_cell.length_c   1.000
_cell.angle_alpha   90.00
_cell.angle_beta   90.00
_cell.angle_gamma   90.00
#
_symmetry.space_group_name_H-M   'P 1'
#
loop_
_entity.id
_entity.type
_entity.pdbx_description
1 polymer ?
#
loop_
_entity_poly.entity_id
_entity_poly.type
_entity_poly.pdbx_seq_one_letter_code
_entity_poly.pdbx_strand_id
1 'polypeptide(L)'
;MTTDITELAQLRAELSNPAVGSKDHLRKLALSLVEALEKAQTERDEFRRRFNLERSILEDADKDLETLRQRIAELESRAVTVKLPDYRNTYKGPFADEVEHQVRLALELFSSAAAIKWEVE
;
A
#
# COMPACT_ATOMS: atom_id res chain seq x y z
N MET A 1 17.21 26.47 -18.20
CA MET A 1 18.16 26.70 -17.10
C MET A 1 17.32 26.87 -15.84
N THR A 2 17.33 25.90 -14.94
CA THR A 2 16.69 26.02 -13.63
C THR A 2 17.74 26.57 -12.68
N THR A 3 17.54 27.80 -12.20
CA THR A 3 18.35 28.37 -11.14
C THR A 3 18.20 27.51 -9.88
N ASP A 4 19.31 27.07 -9.31
CA ASP A 4 19.28 26.24 -8.10
C ASP A 4 19.16 27.11 -6.84
N ILE A 5 18.71 26.55 -5.71
CA ILE A 5 18.46 27.33 -4.49
C ILE A 5 19.73 28.01 -3.97
N THR A 6 20.87 27.39 -4.24
CA THR A 6 22.21 27.89 -3.97
C THR A 6 22.56 29.12 -4.80
N GLU A 7 22.09 29.17 -6.05
CA GLU A 7 22.31 30.31 -6.95
C GLU A 7 21.41 31.49 -6.54
N LEU A 8 20.18 31.22 -6.06
CA LEU A 8 19.32 32.26 -5.48
C LEU A 8 19.93 32.86 -4.21
N ALA A 9 20.51 32.03 -3.33
CA ALA A 9 21.19 32.50 -2.13
C ALA A 9 22.41 33.38 -2.44
N GLN A 10 23.15 33.04 -3.50
CA GLN A 10 24.24 33.86 -4.01
C GLN A 10 23.72 35.20 -4.56
N LEU A 11 22.66 35.19 -5.36
CA LEU A 11 22.02 36.41 -5.88
C LEU A 11 21.48 37.30 -4.75
N ARG A 12 20.93 36.72 -3.68
CA ARG A 12 20.50 37.46 -2.49
C ARG A 12 21.69 38.17 -1.82
N ALA A 13 22.81 37.48 -1.68
CA ALA A 13 24.03 38.04 -1.09
C ALA A 13 24.59 39.20 -1.94
N GLU A 14 24.60 39.05 -3.26
CA GLU A 14 25.04 40.10 -4.20
C GLU A 14 24.11 41.32 -4.17
N LEU A 15 22.79 41.10 -4.21
CA LEU A 15 21.79 42.16 -4.17
C LEU A 15 21.71 42.88 -2.82
N SER A 16 22.13 42.22 -1.74
CA SER A 16 22.21 42.84 -0.41
C SER A 16 23.36 43.86 -0.28
N ASN A 17 24.29 43.91 -1.25
CA ASN A 17 25.42 44.84 -1.21
C ASN A 17 24.97 46.28 -1.58
N PRO A 18 25.07 47.25 -0.65
CA PRO A 18 24.66 48.63 -0.90
C PRO A 18 25.56 49.37 -1.90
N ALA A 19 26.78 48.87 -2.18
CA ALA A 19 27.68 49.43 -3.18
C ALA A 19 27.24 49.16 -4.63
N VAL A 20 26.26 48.28 -4.83
CA VAL A 20 25.62 48.09 -6.13
C VAL A 20 24.84 49.37 -6.44
N GLY A 21 25.28 50.16 -7.43
CA GLY A 21 24.71 51.47 -7.81
C GLY A 21 23.25 51.47 -8.29
N SER A 22 22.49 50.41 -8.01
CA SER A 22 21.06 50.29 -8.28
C SER A 22 20.24 51.18 -7.34
N LYS A 23 19.11 51.68 -7.87
CA LYS A 23 18.14 52.48 -7.13
C LYS A 23 17.58 51.67 -5.94
N ASP A 24 17.54 52.24 -4.73
CA ASP A 24 17.19 51.50 -3.49
C ASP A 24 15.89 50.69 -3.57
N HIS A 25 14.90 51.24 -4.24
CA HIS A 25 13.58 50.65 -4.47
C HIS A 25 13.65 49.42 -5.38
N LEU A 26 14.51 49.44 -6.40
CA LEU A 26 14.75 48.28 -7.27
C LEU A 26 15.49 47.18 -6.52
N ARG A 27 16.45 47.54 -5.65
CA ARG A 27 17.15 46.58 -4.78
C ARG A 27 16.18 45.88 -3.83
N LYS A 28 15.28 46.63 -3.19
CA LYS A 28 14.24 46.07 -2.30
C LYS A 28 13.30 45.13 -3.03
N LEU A 29 12.84 45.50 -4.23
CA LEU A 29 11.99 44.63 -5.05
C LEU A 29 12.72 43.35 -5.46
N ALA A 30 13.97 43.47 -5.90
CA ALA A 30 14.78 42.31 -6.30
C ALA A 30 15.01 41.34 -5.14
N LEU A 31 15.35 41.85 -3.95
CA LEU A 31 15.50 41.02 -2.74
C LEU A 31 14.19 40.31 -2.36
N SER A 32 13.06 41.01 -2.41
CA SER A 32 11.74 40.42 -2.13
C SER A 32 11.37 39.31 -3.12
N LEU A 33 11.73 39.47 -4.40
CA LEU A 33 11.50 38.45 -5.42
C LEU A 33 12.41 37.23 -5.22
N VAL A 34 13.68 37.44 -4.89
CA VAL A 34 14.62 36.34 -4.61
C VAL A 34 14.17 35.54 -3.38
N GLU A 35 13.75 36.21 -2.30
CA GLU A 35 13.21 35.53 -1.12
C GLU A 35 11.95 34.72 -1.44
N ALA A 36 11.05 35.26 -2.26
CA ALA A 36 9.85 34.53 -2.70
C ALA A 36 10.21 33.31 -3.57
N LEU A 37 11.22 33.43 -4.44
CA LEU A 37 11.69 32.33 -5.28
C LEU A 37 12.38 31.24 -4.45
N GLU A 38 13.23 31.59 -3.49
CA GLU A 38 13.88 30.65 -2.57
C GLU A 38 12.83 29.85 -1.79
N LYS A 39 11.81 30.54 -1.27
CA LYS A 39 10.71 29.89 -0.55
C LYS A 39 9.92 28.95 -1.45
N ALA A 40 9.52 29.41 -2.64
CA ALA A 40 8.78 28.58 -3.59
C ALA A 40 9.59 27.34 -4.05
N GLN A 41 10.90 27.49 -4.22
CA GLN A 41 11.80 26.39 -4.58
C GLN A 41 11.95 25.38 -3.44
N THR A 42 12.08 25.86 -2.20
CA THR A 42 12.09 25.00 -1.00
C THR A 42 10.82 24.16 -0.91
N GLU A 43 9.65 24.81 -1.01
CA GLU A 43 8.35 24.14 -0.94
C GLU A 43 8.19 23.10 -2.06
N ARG A 44 8.62 23.43 -3.28
CA ARG A 44 8.60 22.50 -4.42
C ARG A 44 9.49 21.28 -4.18
N ASP A 45 10.68 21.48 -3.63
CA ASP A 45 11.62 20.40 -3.39
C ASP A 45 11.16 19.49 -2.24
N GLU A 46 10.58 20.06 -1.17
CA GLU A 46 9.93 19.30 -0.11
C GLU A 46 8.71 18.52 -0.60
N PHE A 47 7.88 19.14 -1.45
CA PHE A 47 6.75 18.47 -2.08
C PHE A 47 7.24 17.30 -2.94
N ARG A 48 8.28 17.50 -3.75
CA ARG A 48 8.87 16.44 -4.58
C ARG A 48 9.41 15.30 -3.74
N ARG A 49 10.08 15.59 -2.62
CA ARG A 49 10.57 14.55 -1.69
C ARG A 49 9.42 13.74 -1.10
N ARG A 50 8.37 14.42 -0.60
CA ARG A 50 7.19 13.75 -0.04
C ARG A 50 6.48 12.89 -1.07
N PHE A 51 6.25 13.43 -2.26
CA PHE A 51 5.60 12.71 -3.36
C PHE A 51 6.40 11.45 -3.76
N ASN A 52 7.72 11.55 -3.85
CA ASN A 52 8.55 10.40 -4.18
C ASN A 52 8.54 9.33 -3.07
N LEU A 53 8.52 9.74 -1.81
CA LEU A 53 8.40 8.81 -0.68
C LEU A 53 7.05 8.08 -0.70
N GLU A 54 5.96 8.82 -0.87
CA GLU A 54 4.61 8.26 -0.94
C GLU A 54 4.47 7.27 -2.10
N ARG A 55 5.04 7.62 -3.27
CA ARG A 55 5.09 6.72 -4.41
C ARG A 55 5.89 5.44 -4.11
N SER A 56 7.04 5.54 -3.44
CA SER A 56 7.84 4.38 -3.04
C SER A 56 7.07 3.44 -2.11
N ILE A 57 6.34 4.01 -1.14
CA ILE A 57 5.52 3.22 -0.19
C ILE A 57 4.42 2.47 -0.94
N LEU A 58 3.75 3.12 -1.90
CA LEU A 58 2.73 2.48 -2.72
C LEU A 58 3.30 1.34 -3.57
N GLU A 59 4.47 1.56 -4.20
CA GLU A 59 5.15 0.53 -4.99
C GLU A 59 5.52 -0.71 -4.15
N ASP A 60 5.89 -0.52 -2.87
CA ASP A 60 6.18 -1.64 -1.96
C ASP A 60 4.90 -2.33 -1.49
N ALA A 61 3.84 -1.58 -1.17
CA ALA A 61 2.54 -2.13 -0.80
C ALA A 61 1.92 -2.98 -1.94
N ASP A 62 2.08 -2.57 -3.20
CA ASP A 62 1.61 -3.33 -4.35
C ASP A 62 2.33 -4.69 -4.48
N LYS A 63 3.65 -4.74 -4.20
CA LYS A 63 4.41 -6.01 -4.19
C LYS A 63 3.96 -6.94 -3.06
N ASP A 64 3.70 -6.38 -1.89
CA ASP A 64 3.21 -7.14 -0.74
C ASP A 64 1.81 -7.71 -1.02
N LEU A 65 0.92 -6.92 -1.64
CA LEU A 65 -0.40 -7.37 -2.06
C LEU A 65 -0.32 -8.51 -3.07
N GLU A 66 0.58 -8.41 -4.04
CA GLU A 66 0.78 -9.49 -5.03
C GLU A 66 1.29 -10.77 -4.35
N THR A 67 2.23 -10.65 -3.41
CA THR A 67 2.75 -11.79 -2.64
C THR A 67 1.65 -12.45 -1.80
N LEU A 68 0.82 -11.65 -1.14
CA LEU A 68 -0.30 -12.15 -0.34
C LEU A 68 -1.35 -12.84 -1.22
N ARG A 69 -1.66 -12.28 -2.40
CA ARG A 69 -2.57 -12.90 -3.37
C ARG A 69 -2.06 -14.27 -3.82
N GLN A 70 -0.77 -14.38 -4.15
CA GLN A 70 -0.16 -15.66 -4.52
C GLN A 70 -0.24 -16.66 -3.37
N ARG A 71 0.01 -16.22 -2.14
CA ARG A 71 -0.08 -17.10 -0.97
C ARG A 71 -1.51 -17.57 -0.69
N ILE A 72 -2.50 -16.69 -0.87
CA ILE A 72 -3.92 -17.07 -0.77
C ILE A 72 -4.25 -18.10 -1.85
N ALA A 73 -3.89 -17.86 -3.11
CA ALA A 73 -4.15 -18.81 -4.19
C ALA A 73 -3.48 -20.18 -3.94
N GLU A 74 -2.25 -20.20 -3.44
CA GLU A 74 -1.56 -21.42 -3.02
C GLU A 74 -2.34 -22.15 -1.92
N LEU A 75 -2.74 -21.44 -0.86
CA LEU A 75 -3.51 -22.04 0.24
C LEU A 75 -4.89 -22.54 -0.22
N GLU A 76 -5.57 -21.80 -1.09
CA GLU A 76 -6.84 -22.21 -1.68
C GLU A 76 -6.69 -23.45 -2.57
N SER A 77 -5.59 -23.56 -3.34
CA SER A 77 -5.31 -24.77 -4.13
C SER A 77 -4.99 -25.99 -3.27
N ARG A 78 -4.45 -25.78 -2.06
CA ARG A 78 -4.18 -26.83 -1.07
C ARG A 78 -5.41 -27.19 -0.25
N ALA A 79 -6.52 -26.46 -0.37
CA ALA A 79 -7.75 -26.81 0.30
C ALA A 79 -8.24 -28.17 -0.22
N VAL A 80 -8.11 -29.20 0.62
CA VAL A 80 -8.49 -30.56 0.28
C VAL A 80 -10.01 -30.63 0.25
N THR A 81 -10.56 -31.03 -0.89
CA THR A 81 -11.99 -31.35 -1.01
C THR A 81 -12.19 -32.81 -0.65
N VAL A 82 -12.91 -33.08 0.44
CA VAL A 82 -13.25 -34.45 0.87
C VAL A 82 -14.68 -34.76 0.45
N LYS A 83 -14.87 -35.86 -0.29
CA LYS A 83 -16.18 -36.43 -0.63
C LYS A 83 -16.63 -37.36 0.49
N LEU A 84 -17.82 -37.11 1.02
CA LEU A 84 -18.40 -37.97 2.05
C LEU A 84 -19.13 -39.15 1.42
N PRO A 85 -18.91 -40.38 1.92
CA PRO A 85 -19.70 -41.54 1.51
C PRO A 85 -21.18 -41.34 1.85
N ASP A 86 -22.09 -41.80 0.99
CA ASP A 86 -23.51 -41.90 1.32
C ASP A 86 -23.74 -43.04 2.33
N TYR A 87 -24.00 -42.67 3.58
CA TYR A 87 -24.20 -43.59 4.69
C TYR A 87 -25.53 -44.34 4.63
N ARG A 88 -26.51 -43.88 3.83
CA ARG A 88 -27.81 -44.56 3.64
C ARG A 88 -27.69 -45.88 2.89
N ASN A 89 -26.60 -46.07 2.14
CA ASN A 89 -26.30 -47.32 1.47
C ASN A 89 -25.61 -48.34 2.39
N THR A 90 -25.01 -47.88 3.49
CA THR A 90 -24.23 -48.73 4.43
C THR A 90 -25.05 -49.10 5.66
N TYR A 91 -25.85 -48.17 6.18
CA TYR A 91 -26.69 -48.36 7.35
C TYR A 91 -28.18 -48.33 6.96
N LYS A 92 -29.01 -49.13 7.64
CA LYS A 92 -30.45 -49.22 7.34
C LYS A 92 -31.30 -48.46 8.35
N GLY A 93 -32.33 -47.79 7.85
CA GLY A 93 -33.35 -47.14 8.67
C GLY A 93 -32.84 -45.88 9.39
N PRO A 94 -33.50 -45.43 10.48
CA PRO A 94 -33.24 -44.13 11.11
C PRO A 94 -31.82 -43.98 11.67
N PHE A 95 -31.07 -45.08 11.81
CA PHE A 95 -29.66 -45.06 12.21
C PHE A 95 -28.75 -44.43 11.14
N ALA A 96 -29.09 -44.55 9.86
CA ALA A 96 -28.31 -43.93 8.78
C ALA A 96 -28.35 -42.40 8.84
N ASP A 97 -29.53 -41.83 9.07
CA ASP A 97 -29.73 -40.38 9.16
C ASP A 97 -29.02 -39.80 10.40
N GLU A 98 -29.02 -40.52 11.53
CA GLU A 98 -28.28 -40.12 12.73
C GLU A 98 -26.76 -40.14 12.51
N VAL A 99 -26.23 -41.20 11.87
CA VAL A 99 -24.79 -41.28 11.55
C VAL A 99 -24.38 -40.15 10.60
N GLU A 100 -25.18 -39.88 9.56
CA GLU A 100 -24.94 -38.77 8.64
C GLU A 100 -24.92 -37.42 9.37
N HIS A 101 -25.88 -37.20 10.27
CA HIS A 101 -25.96 -35.97 11.08
C HIS A 101 -24.73 -35.78 11.99
N GLN A 102 -24.30 -36.83 12.70
CA GLN A 102 -23.15 -36.77 13.60
C GLN A 102 -21.83 -36.57 12.84
N VAL A 103 -21.66 -37.22 11.68
CA VAL A 103 -20.49 -37.03 10.82
C VAL A 103 -20.42 -35.60 10.30
N ARG A 104 -21.56 -35.03 9.90
CA ARG A 104 -21.65 -33.65 9.42
C ARG A 104 -21.30 -32.64 10.53
N LEU A 105 -21.83 -32.82 11.74
CA LEU A 105 -21.50 -32.01 12.92
C LEU A 105 -20.00 -32.09 13.25
N ALA A 106 -19.43 -33.29 13.27
CA ALA A 106 -18.01 -33.47 13.53
C ALA A 106 -17.16 -32.77 12.46
N LEU A 107 -17.53 -32.89 11.18
CA LEU A 107 -16.82 -32.26 10.08
C LEU A 107 -16.92 -30.75 10.10
N GLU A 108 -18.06 -30.16 10.41
CA GLU A 108 -18.16 -28.71 10.62
C GLU A 108 -17.24 -28.24 11.76
N LEU A 109 -17.18 -29.00 12.86
CA LEU A 109 -16.29 -28.70 13.98
C LEU A 109 -14.82 -28.77 13.59
N PHE A 110 -14.40 -29.79 12.82
CA PHE A 110 -13.01 -29.97 12.40
C PHE A 110 -12.59 -29.07 11.24
N SER A 111 -13.47 -28.84 10.27
CA SER A 111 -13.18 -28.04 9.05
C SER A 111 -13.05 -26.55 9.33
N SER A 112 -13.82 -26.03 10.30
CA SER A 112 -13.75 -24.62 10.70
C SER A 112 -12.36 -24.19 11.21
N ALA A 113 -11.58 -25.13 11.74
CA ALA A 113 -10.21 -24.90 12.22
C ALA A 113 -9.13 -25.28 11.20
N ALA A 114 -9.41 -26.18 10.24
CA ALA A 114 -8.41 -26.78 9.36
C ALA A 114 -8.45 -26.26 7.90
N ALA A 115 -9.35 -25.33 7.56
CA ALA A 115 -9.55 -24.82 6.20
C ALA A 115 -9.83 -25.93 5.16
N ILE A 116 -10.58 -26.96 5.58
CA ILE A 116 -10.99 -28.08 4.73
C ILE A 116 -12.36 -27.75 4.13
N LYS A 117 -12.50 -27.84 2.80
CA LYS A 117 -13.80 -27.77 2.13
C LYS A 117 -14.33 -29.19 1.91
N TRP A 118 -15.63 -29.41 2.04
CA TRP A 118 -16.23 -30.73 1.83
C TRP A 118 -17.53 -30.59 1.03
N GLU A 119 -17.82 -31.59 0.22
CA GLU A 119 -19.03 -31.66 -0.62
C GLU A 119 -19.78 -32.97 -0.32
N VAL A 120 -21.11 -32.89 -0.21
CA VAL A 120 -22.00 -34.07 -0.20
C VAL A 120 -22.19 -34.54 -1.64
N GLU A 121 -22.18 -35.86 -1.88
CA GLU A 121 -22.58 -36.46 -3.16
C GLU A 121 -24.11 -36.54 -3.33
#